data_AF-V9GCE2-F1
#
_entry.id   AF-V9GCE2-F1
#
_cell.length_a   1.000
_cell.length_b   1.000
_cell.length_c   1.000
_cell.angle_alpha   90.00
_cell.angle_beta   90.00
_cell.angle_gamma   90.00
#
_symmetry.space_group_name_H-M   'P 1'
#
loop_
_entity.id
_entity.type
_entity.pdbx_description
1 polymer ?
#
loop_
_entity_poly.entity_id
_entity_poly.type
_entity_poly.pdbx_seq_one_letter_code
_entity_poly.pdbx_strand_id
1 'polypeptide(L)'
;MARNQTGSFVNELLKQIGETDLHIVAVQRIDNRLIDTHERGIRVSILQKDSDYIINNNVDSKSQSVAEGLFFKELNTDFDTGLLKISVRDGHKYVKVHHGKILDSSMIQALINQNPN
;
A
#
# COMPACT_ATOMS: atom_id res chain seq x y z
N MET A 1 42.76 -22.93 -5.59
CA MET A 1 41.48 -23.09 -4.87
C MET A 1 40.50 -22.05 -5.40
N ALA A 2 39.58 -22.44 -6.29
CA ALA A 2 38.53 -21.55 -6.80
C ALA A 2 37.23 -21.90 -6.07
N ARG A 3 36.59 -20.91 -5.44
CA ARG A 3 35.29 -21.07 -4.77
C ARG A 3 34.20 -21.17 -5.83
N ASN A 4 33.56 -22.34 -5.93
CA ASN A 4 32.34 -22.51 -6.70
C ASN A 4 31.22 -21.67 -6.05
N GLN A 5 30.85 -20.55 -6.69
CA GLN A 5 29.66 -19.82 -6.30
C GLN A 5 28.43 -20.58 -6.83
N THR A 6 27.66 -21.04 -5.87
CA THR A 6 26.26 -21.49 -5.90
C THR A 6 25.46 -21.04 -7.12
N GLY A 7 24.76 -21.99 -7.75
CA GLY A 7 23.86 -21.78 -8.87
C GLY A 7 22.83 -20.69 -8.60
N SER A 8 23.10 -19.49 -9.11
CA SER A 8 22.12 -18.41 -9.13
C SER A 8 20.95 -18.83 -10.02
N PHE A 9 19.72 -18.72 -9.51
CA PHE A 9 18.48 -18.98 -10.24
C PHE A 9 18.46 -18.24 -11.60
N VAL A 10 19.03 -17.03 -11.64
CA VAL A 10 19.19 -16.25 -12.87
C VAL A 10 19.99 -17.02 -13.92
N ASN A 11 21.06 -17.70 -13.51
CA ASN A 11 21.96 -18.43 -14.39
C ASN A 11 21.29 -19.68 -14.98
N GLU A 12 20.41 -20.33 -14.22
CA GLU A 12 19.60 -21.44 -14.72
C GLU A 12 18.48 -20.96 -15.65
N LEU A 13 17.87 -19.81 -15.35
CA LEU A 13 16.84 -19.21 -16.20
C LEU A 13 17.41 -18.81 -17.57
N LEU A 14 18.60 -18.21 -17.60
CA LEU A 14 19.30 -17.84 -18.83
C LEU A 14 19.64 -19.05 -19.70
N LYS A 15 19.95 -20.20 -19.11
CA LYS A 15 20.21 -21.44 -19.86
C LYS A 15 18.97 -22.01 -20.53
N GLN A 16 17.78 -21.77 -19.98
CA GLN A 16 16.53 -22.36 -20.48
C GLN A 16 15.76 -21.45 -21.46
N ILE A 17 16.03 -20.14 -21.47
CA ILE A 17 15.23 -19.15 -22.22
C ILE A 17 15.49 -19.13 -23.74
N GLY A 18 16.55 -19.79 -24.22
CA GLY A 18 16.90 -19.83 -25.65
C GLY A 18 17.21 -18.46 -26.24
N GLU A 19 17.05 -18.29 -27.55
CA GLU A 19 17.21 -16.99 -28.24
C GLU A 19 15.97 -16.11 -28.07
N THR A 20 15.76 -15.60 -26.85
CA THR A 20 14.64 -14.67 -26.53
C THR A 20 15.17 -13.43 -25.82
N ASP A 21 14.60 -12.26 -26.13
CA ASP A 21 14.94 -10.99 -25.47
C ASP A 21 14.38 -10.94 -24.04
N LEU A 22 15.27 -10.86 -23.05
CA LEU A 22 14.92 -10.68 -21.63
C LEU A 22 15.02 -9.19 -21.25
N HIS A 23 13.88 -8.56 -20.97
CA HIS A 23 13.84 -7.21 -20.40
C HIS A 23 13.48 -7.27 -18.91
N ILE A 24 14.47 -7.03 -18.04
CA ILE A 24 14.25 -7.01 -16.58
C ILE A 24 13.82 -5.60 -16.14
N VAL A 25 12.61 -5.48 -15.60
CA VAL A 25 12.13 -4.24 -14.99
C VAL A 25 12.05 -4.43 -13.47
N ALA A 26 12.79 -3.61 -12.72
CA ALA A 26 12.70 -3.59 -11.28
C ALA A 26 11.42 -2.86 -10.85
N VAL A 27 10.43 -3.60 -10.35
CA VAL A 27 9.24 -3.04 -9.70
C VAL A 27 9.49 -3.01 -8.19
N GLN A 28 9.62 -1.81 -7.61
CA GLN A 28 9.70 -1.67 -6.16
C GLN A 28 8.33 -1.95 -5.54
N ARG A 29 8.21 -3.04 -4.77
CA ARG A 29 7.00 -3.34 -4.00
C ARG A 29 7.05 -2.54 -2.70
N ILE A 30 6.08 -1.66 -2.51
CA ILE A 30 5.94 -0.82 -1.31
C ILE A 30 5.91 -1.69 -0.03
N ASP A 31 5.28 -2.88 -0.10
CA ASP A 31 5.12 -3.80 1.04
C ASP A 31 6.45 -4.20 1.71
N ASN A 32 7.54 -4.41 0.95
CA ASN A 32 8.82 -4.79 1.56
C ASN A 32 9.49 -3.65 2.32
N ARG A 33 9.26 -2.39 1.90
CA ARG A 33 9.80 -1.21 2.61
C ARG A 33 8.99 -0.81 3.83
N LEU A 34 7.70 -1.13 3.84
CA LEU A 34 6.82 -0.84 4.98
C LEU A 34 7.31 -1.53 6.26
N ILE A 35 7.87 -2.73 6.17
CA ILE A 35 8.35 -3.50 7.33
C ILE A 35 9.43 -2.74 8.13
N ASP A 36 10.31 -2.02 7.44
CA ASP A 36 11.44 -1.32 8.08
C ASP A 36 11.08 0.10 8.56
N THR A 37 9.97 0.65 8.07
CA THR A 37 9.66 2.08 8.22
C THR A 37 8.29 2.35 8.86
N HIS A 38 7.44 1.34 8.95
CA HIS A 38 6.07 1.46 9.44
C HIS A 38 5.70 0.33 10.41
N GLU A 39 4.71 0.60 11.25
CA GLU A 39 4.09 -0.38 12.11
C GLU A 39 3.27 -1.41 11.30
N ARG A 40 2.86 -2.50 11.98
CA ARG A 40 1.91 -3.45 11.40
C ARG A 40 0.61 -2.74 11.02
N GLY A 41 0.13 -3.03 9.82
CA GLY A 41 -1.09 -2.42 9.31
C GLY A 41 -2.30 -2.71 10.20
N ILE A 42 -3.05 -1.68 10.57
CA ILE A 42 -4.33 -1.78 11.29
C ILE A 42 -5.49 -1.44 10.37
N ARG A 43 -6.62 -2.14 10.53
CA ARG A 43 -7.84 -1.83 9.76
C ARG A 43 -8.44 -0.53 10.28
N VAL A 44 -8.71 0.40 9.38
CA VAL A 44 -9.35 1.68 9.69
C VAL A 44 -10.51 1.93 8.74
N SER A 45 -11.52 2.62 9.26
CA SER A 45 -12.59 3.21 8.47
C SER A 45 -12.16 4.58 7.96
N ILE A 46 -12.58 4.94 6.75
CA ILE A 46 -12.41 6.28 6.19
C ILE A 46 -13.74 7.00 6.39
N LEU A 47 -13.70 8.16 7.03
CA LEU A 47 -14.86 9.03 7.24
C LEU A 47 -14.70 10.29 6.41
N GLN A 48 -15.80 10.77 5.81
CA GLN A 48 -15.85 12.11 5.27
C GLN A 48 -16.20 13.09 6.39
N LYS A 49 -15.34 14.08 6.64
CA LYS A 49 -15.58 15.14 7.62
C LYS A 49 -15.43 16.48 6.92
N ASP A 50 -16.55 17.17 6.75
CA ASP A 50 -16.62 18.43 6.00
C ASP A 50 -16.08 18.25 4.56
N SER A 51 -14.97 18.91 4.21
CA SER A 51 -14.27 18.78 2.92
C SER A 51 -13.10 17.79 2.93
N ASP A 52 -12.74 17.24 4.09
CA ASP A 52 -11.59 16.37 4.27
C ASP A 52 -12.02 14.90 4.45
N TYR A 53 -11.08 13.99 4.19
CA TYR A 53 -11.21 12.59 4.58
C TYR A 53 -10.25 12.28 5.71
N ILE A 54 -10.75 11.56 6.73
CA ILE A 54 -9.97 11.17 7.90
C ILE A 54 -10.04 9.66 8.12
N ILE A 55 -8.98 9.11 8.71
CA ILE A 55 -8.99 7.73 9.18
C ILE A 55 -9.57 7.65 10.59
N ASN A 56 -10.29 6.57 10.88
CA ASN A 56 -10.83 6.27 12.19
C ASN A 56 -10.64 4.78 12.51
N ASN A 57 -9.99 4.49 13.63
CA ASN A 57 -9.78 3.14 14.16
C ASN A 57 -10.93 2.67 15.09
N ASN A 58 -11.92 3.52 15.34
CA ASN A 58 -12.99 3.17 16.26
C ASN A 58 -14.03 2.23 15.62
N VAL A 59 -14.33 1.11 16.28
CA VAL A 59 -15.18 0.02 15.77
C VAL A 59 -16.64 0.45 15.62
N ASP A 60 -17.09 1.43 16.42
CA ASP A 60 -18.49 1.86 16.48
C ASP A 60 -18.91 2.80 15.34
N SER A 61 -17.97 3.28 14.51
CA SER A 61 -18.25 4.28 13.47
C SER A 61 -18.49 3.69 12.06
N LYS A 62 -18.71 2.37 11.95
CA LYS A 62 -18.93 1.68 10.67
C LYS A 62 -20.13 2.20 9.88
N SER A 63 -21.13 2.77 10.54
CA SER A 63 -22.35 3.29 9.90
C SER A 63 -22.14 4.60 9.15
N GLN A 64 -21.00 5.28 9.33
CA GLN A 64 -20.66 6.55 8.65
C GLN A 64 -19.42 6.43 7.75
N SER A 65 -18.89 5.22 7.57
CA SER A 65 -17.69 5.02 6.76
C SER A 65 -18.00 5.07 5.27
N VAL A 66 -17.19 5.82 4.53
CA VAL A 66 -17.26 5.91 3.07
C VAL A 66 -16.42 4.83 2.39
N ALA A 67 -15.43 4.28 3.11
CA ALA A 67 -14.58 3.19 2.66
C ALA A 67 -13.82 2.59 3.87
N GLU A 68 -13.16 1.46 3.67
CA GLU A 68 -12.25 0.84 4.63
C GLU A 68 -10.86 0.63 4.01
N GLY A 69 -9.83 0.58 4.84
CA GLY A 69 -8.46 0.36 4.40
C GLY A 69 -7.55 -0.18 5.50
N LEU A 70 -6.30 -0.43 5.13
CA LEU A 70 -5.24 -0.86 6.03
C LEU A 70 -4.24 0.28 6.21
N PHE A 71 -4.17 0.85 7.41
CA PHE A 71 -3.28 1.96 7.73
C PHE A 71 -1.99 1.44 8.35
N PHE A 72 -0.87 1.83 7.74
CA PHE A 72 0.48 1.59 8.20
C PHE A 72 1.00 2.91 8.76
N LYS A 73 1.13 3.00 10.08
CA LYS A 73 1.69 4.18 10.76
C LYS A 73 3.20 4.22 10.60
N GLU A 74 3.77 5.38 10.30
CA GLU A 74 5.24 5.56 10.26
C GLU A 74 5.86 5.31 11.64
N LEU A 75 7.04 4.69 11.67
CA LEU A 75 7.81 4.53 12.90
C LEU A 75 8.40 5.90 13.32
N ASN A 76 8.54 6.11 14.63
CA ASN A 76 9.09 7.33 15.24
C ASN A 76 8.20 8.58 15.14
N THR A 77 6.89 8.40 15.07
CA THR A 77 5.92 9.51 15.20
C THR A 77 4.80 9.14 16.17
N ASP A 78 4.41 10.11 17.01
CA ASP A 78 3.25 9.95 17.89
C ASP A 78 1.94 10.24 17.15
N PHE A 79 2.00 10.89 15.99
CA PHE A 79 0.83 11.26 15.18
C PHE A 79 0.39 10.11 14.27
N ASP A 80 -0.89 10.10 13.88
CA ASP A 80 -1.42 9.20 12.86
C ASP A 80 -0.97 9.62 11.44
N THR A 81 0.33 9.53 11.20
CA THR A 81 0.98 9.78 9.91
C THR A 81 1.50 8.48 9.32
N GLY A 82 1.30 8.29 8.03
CA GLY A 82 1.82 7.12 7.32
C GLY A 82 1.08 6.83 6.02
N LEU A 83 0.93 5.56 5.70
CA LEU A 83 0.38 5.10 4.43
C LEU A 83 -0.90 4.30 4.65
N LEU A 84 -1.95 4.67 3.93
CA LEU A 84 -3.23 3.96 3.91
C LEU A 84 -3.35 3.17 2.61
N LYS A 85 -3.43 1.85 2.71
CA LYS A 85 -3.70 0.94 1.60
C LYS A 85 -5.20 0.75 1.45
N ILE A 86 -5.71 1.01 0.25
CA ILE A 86 -7.12 0.87 -0.10
C ILE A 86 -7.25 -0.08 -1.28
N SER A 87 -8.22 -0.99 -1.20
CA SER A 87 -8.54 -1.89 -2.31
C SER A 87 -9.35 -1.17 -3.37
N VAL A 88 -8.95 -1.33 -4.62
CA VAL A 88 -9.64 -0.81 -5.81
C VAL A 88 -9.86 -1.96 -6.79
N ARG A 89 -10.65 -1.74 -7.86
CA ARG A 89 -10.97 -2.80 -8.84
C ARG A 89 -9.74 -3.51 -9.40
N ASP A 90 -8.63 -2.79 -9.59
CA ASP A 90 -7.40 -3.29 -10.21
C ASP A 90 -6.25 -3.51 -9.19
N GLY A 91 -6.59 -3.89 -7.95
CA GLY A 91 -5.63 -4.20 -6.90
C GLY A 91 -5.70 -3.25 -5.72
N HIS A 92 -4.59 -2.60 -5.37
CA HIS A 92 -4.53 -1.70 -4.23
C HIS A 92 -3.78 -0.42 -4.55
N LYS A 93 -4.20 0.67 -3.92
CA LYS A 93 -3.50 1.95 -3.94
C LYS A 93 -3.10 2.38 -2.55
N TYR A 94 -2.01 3.14 -2.45
CA TYR A 94 -1.54 3.72 -1.21
C TYR A 94 -1.75 5.23 -1.26
N VAL A 95 -2.36 5.78 -0.22
CA VAL A 95 -2.52 7.23 -0.04
C VAL A 95 -1.79 7.66 1.23
N LYS A 96 -1.26 8.88 1.23
CA LYS A 96 -0.59 9.44 2.40
C LYS A 96 -1.61 9.98 3.40
N VAL A 97 -1.38 9.65 4.66
CA VAL A 97 -2.10 10.20 5.80
C VAL A 97 -1.13 11.06 6.59
N HIS A 98 -1.56 12.26 6.99
CA HIS A 98 -0.81 13.15 7.85
C HIS A 98 -1.72 13.63 8.98
N HIS A 99 -1.34 13.32 10.23
CA HIS A 99 -2.13 13.63 11.43
C HIS A 99 -3.60 13.18 11.30
N GLY A 100 -3.81 11.96 10.81
CA GLY A 100 -5.13 11.34 10.64
C GLY A 100 -5.91 11.81 9.40
N LYS A 101 -5.42 12.82 8.68
CA LYS A 101 -6.05 13.34 7.46
C LYS A 101 -5.44 12.74 6.20
N ILE A 102 -6.28 12.37 5.24
CA ILE A 102 -5.85 11.92 3.92
C ILE A 102 -5.50 13.14 3.08
N LEU A 103 -4.27 13.19 2.57
CA LEU A 103 -3.77 14.35 1.82
C LEU A 103 -4.34 14.46 0.40
N ASP A 104 -4.66 13.32 -0.23
CA ASP A 104 -5.21 13.27 -1.59
C ASP A 104 -6.66 12.75 -1.58
N SER A 105 -7.59 13.67 -1.39
CA SER A 105 -9.03 13.40 -1.38
C SER A 105 -9.58 12.94 -2.73
N SER A 106 -8.89 13.23 -3.84
CA SER A 106 -9.36 12.90 -5.20
C SER A 106 -9.41 11.39 -5.42
N MET A 107 -8.46 10.66 -4.83
CA MET A 107 -8.41 9.21 -4.92
C MET A 107 -9.57 8.55 -4.16
N ILE A 108 -9.99 9.14 -3.03
CA ILE A 108 -11.11 8.65 -2.23
C ILE A 108 -12.43 8.91 -2.95
N GLN A 109 -12.61 10.10 -3.52
CA GLN A 109 -13.80 10.42 -4.32
C GLN A 109 -13.94 9.49 -5.53
N ALA A 110 -12.84 9.22 -6.24
CA ALA A 110 -12.86 8.28 -7.37
C ALA A 110 -13.26 6.86 -6.94
N LEU A 111 -12.91 6.45 -5.72
CA LEU A 111 -13.28 5.16 -5.15
C LEU A 111 -14.77 5.09 -4.80
N ILE A 112 -15.29 6.12 -4.14
CA ILE A 112 -16.72 6.23 -3.79
C ILE A 112 -17.58 6.21 -5.06
N ASN A 113 -17.19 6.96 -6.09
CA ASN A 113 -17.96 7.04 -7.33
C ASN A 113 -17.93 5.74 -8.17
N GLN A 114 -17.00 4.83 -7.90
CA GLN A 114 -16.90 3.53 -8.59
C GLN A 114 -17.75 2.42 -7.94
N ASN A 115 -18.16 2.60 -6.68
CA ASN A 115 -19.12 1.75 -5.98
C ASN A 115 -20.34 2.59 -5.61
N PRO A 116 -21.23 2.93 -6.58
CA PRO A 116 -22.54 3.44 -6.21
C PRO A 116 -23.27 2.31 -5.47
N ASN A 117 -23.76 2.60 -4.26
CA ASN A 117 -24.69 1.74 -3.53
C ASN A 117 -25.86 1.31 -4.43
#